data_AF-A0A7W1GNJ0-F1
#
_entry.id   AF-A0A7W1GNJ0-F1
#
_cell.length_a   1.000
_cell.length_b   1.000
_cell.length_c   1.000
_cell.angle_alpha   90.00
_cell.angle_beta   90.00
_cell.angle_gamma   90.00
#
_symmetry.space_group_name_H-M   'P 1'
#
loop_
_entity.id
_entity.type
_entity.pdbx_description
1 polymer ?
#
loop_
_entity_poly.entity_id
_entity_poly.type
_entity_poly.pdbx_seq_one_letter_code
_entity_poly.pdbx_strand_id
1 'polypeptide(L)'
;YNLDSPEGERTLARLRELGHRVGLHAVWPRAELDGRFDPVIAWHNPDPAYMSEPSESAANVMEPRFFSPETYRSDSNQHWRHGCPHEELTARRFEWLQLLTHPEIWVHPGETMGETMLAMLDAERERRLVQLAADNIELS
;
A
#
# COMPACT_ATOMS: atom_id res chain seq x y z
N TYR A 1 -8.78 4.07 2.28
CA TYR A 1 -9.10 3.61 0.92
C TYR A 1 -10.43 2.89 0.91
N ASN A 2 -11.37 3.32 0.07
CA ASN A 2 -12.62 2.60 -0.15
C ASN A 2 -12.52 1.89 -1.51
N LEU A 3 -12.32 0.57 -1.50
CA LEU A 3 -12.22 -0.22 -2.74
C LEU A 3 -13.53 -0.28 -3.51
N ASP A 4 -14.65 -0.10 -2.82
CA ASP A 4 -16.00 -0.06 -3.41
C ASP A 4 -16.39 1.36 -3.86
N SER A 5 -15.44 2.31 -3.82
CA SER A 5 -15.63 3.59 -4.48
C SER A 5 -15.37 3.46 -5.99
N PRO A 6 -15.97 4.32 -6.83
CA PRO A 6 -15.68 4.32 -8.27
C PRO A 6 -14.19 4.45 -8.60
N GLU A 7 -13.43 5.17 -7.78
CA GLU A 7 -11.96 5.28 -7.93
C GLU A 7 -11.24 3.97 -7.59
N GLY A 8 -11.66 3.32 -6.49
CA GLY A 8 -11.15 2.00 -6.10
C GLY A 8 -11.39 0.95 -7.17
N GLU A 9 -12.61 0.85 -7.68
CA GLU A 9 -12.99 -0.08 -8.75
C GLU A 9 -12.17 0.15 -10.03
N ARG A 10 -12.05 1.41 -10.48
CA ARG A 10 -11.24 1.76 -11.65
C ARG A 10 -9.77 1.41 -11.45
N THR A 11 -9.23 1.65 -10.27
CA THR A 11 -7.83 1.35 -9.94
C THR A 11 -7.57 -0.15 -9.98
N LEU A 12 -8.44 -0.95 -9.34
CA LEU A 12 -8.35 -2.41 -9.39
C LEU A 12 -8.47 -2.94 -10.82
N ALA A 13 -9.47 -2.48 -11.58
CA ALA A 13 -9.63 -2.87 -12.98
C ALA A 13 -8.37 -2.55 -13.80
N ARG A 14 -7.79 -1.36 -13.61
CA ARG A 14 -6.58 -0.95 -14.33
C ARG A 14 -5.37 -1.81 -13.99
N LEU A 15 -5.17 -2.14 -12.71
CA LEU A 15 -4.09 -3.04 -12.29
C LEU A 15 -4.24 -4.42 -12.95
N ARG A 16 -5.48 -4.93 -13.03
CA ARG A 16 -5.79 -6.21 -13.68
C ARG A 16 -5.55 -6.18 -15.18
N GLU A 17 -5.96 -5.11 -15.88
CA GLU A 17 -5.70 -4.92 -17.31
C GLU A 17 -4.20 -4.89 -17.65
N LEU A 18 -3.38 -4.35 -16.74
CA LEU A 18 -1.93 -4.33 -16.87
C LEU A 18 -1.28 -5.71 -16.58
N GLY A 19 -2.08 -6.72 -16.24
CA GLY A 19 -1.62 -8.08 -15.97
C GLY A 19 -1.11 -8.29 -14.54
N HIS A 20 -1.38 -7.36 -13.62
CA HIS A 20 -0.95 -7.50 -12.22
C HIS A 20 -1.90 -8.39 -11.42
N ARG A 21 -1.31 -9.14 -10.48
CA ARG A 21 -2.01 -9.74 -9.36
C ARG A 21 -2.19 -8.71 -8.25
N VAL A 22 -3.33 -8.72 -7.58
CA VAL A 22 -3.71 -7.80 -6.51
C VAL A 22 -3.97 -8.63 -5.26
N GLY A 23 -3.06 -8.54 -4.28
CA GLY A 23 -3.19 -9.20 -2.98
C GLY A 23 -3.88 -8.33 -1.94
N LEU A 24 -4.25 -8.94 -0.81
CA LEU A 24 -4.91 -8.27 0.31
C LEU A 24 -3.87 -7.70 1.29
N HIS A 25 -3.98 -6.41 1.59
CA HIS A 25 -3.27 -5.81 2.72
C HIS A 25 -4.08 -6.05 4.01
N ALA A 26 -3.77 -7.15 4.69
CA ALA A 26 -4.59 -7.73 5.73
C ALA A 26 -4.23 -7.22 7.14
N VAL A 27 -5.17 -7.24 8.08
CA VAL A 27 -4.91 -6.87 9.49
C VAL A 27 -4.91 -8.13 10.33
N TRP A 28 -3.78 -8.47 10.96
CA TRP A 28 -3.68 -9.67 11.79
C TRP A 28 -4.77 -9.72 12.88
N PRO A 29 -5.40 -10.88 13.14
CA PRO A 29 -5.22 -12.18 12.46
C PRO A 29 -6.16 -12.41 11.25
N ARG A 30 -6.86 -11.37 10.78
CA ARG A 30 -7.90 -11.46 9.75
C ARG A 30 -7.31 -11.34 8.34
N ALA A 31 -7.38 -12.44 7.58
CA ALA A 31 -6.95 -12.54 6.18
C ALA A 31 -8.05 -13.11 5.27
N GLU A 32 -9.29 -12.68 5.50
CA GLU A 32 -10.45 -13.14 4.72
C GLU A 32 -10.38 -12.60 3.28
N LEU A 33 -10.36 -13.51 2.31
CA LEU A 33 -10.42 -13.20 0.89
C LEU A 33 -11.88 -13.31 0.42
N ASP A 34 -12.38 -12.25 -0.21
CA ASP A 34 -13.79 -12.17 -0.68
C ASP A 34 -13.93 -12.30 -2.21
N GLY A 35 -12.88 -12.78 -2.87
CA GLY A 35 -12.81 -12.95 -4.33
C GLY A 35 -12.30 -11.72 -5.09
N ARG A 36 -12.15 -10.55 -4.45
CA ARG A 36 -11.54 -9.36 -5.10
C ARG A 36 -10.01 -9.46 -5.21
N PHE A 37 -9.41 -10.25 -4.33
CA PHE A 37 -7.97 -10.41 -4.20
C PHE A 37 -7.51 -11.79 -4.68
N ASP A 38 -6.29 -11.84 -5.23
CA ASP A 38 -5.55 -13.08 -5.36
C ASP A 38 -5.21 -13.64 -3.97
N PRO A 39 -4.92 -14.95 -3.85
CA PRO A 39 -4.52 -15.59 -2.58
C PRO A 39 -3.08 -15.20 -2.19
N VAL A 40 -2.86 -13.90 -2.01
CA VAL A 40 -1.61 -13.26 -1.61
C VAL A 40 -1.95 -12.21 -0.57
N ILE A 41 -1.21 -12.18 0.53
CA ILE A 41 -1.41 -11.22 1.61
C ILE A 41 -0.10 -10.52 2.00
N ALA A 42 -0.25 -9.32 2.54
CA ALA A 42 0.76 -8.64 3.32
C ALA A 42 0.10 -8.06 4.58
N TRP A 43 0.65 -8.32 5.75
CA TRP A 43 0.09 -7.79 6.98
C TRP A 43 0.33 -6.27 7.10
N HIS A 44 -0.70 -5.54 7.55
CA HIS A 44 -0.65 -4.12 7.89
C HIS A 44 -0.04 -3.93 9.29
N ASN A 45 0.98 -3.09 9.38
CA ASN A 45 1.76 -2.80 10.60
C ASN A 45 2.07 -4.06 11.44
N PRO A 46 2.71 -5.09 10.86
CA PRO A 46 2.84 -6.36 11.55
C PRO A 46 3.90 -6.33 12.64
N ASP A 47 3.62 -7.06 13.71
CA ASP A 47 4.61 -7.41 14.73
C ASP A 47 5.63 -8.41 14.14
N PRO A 48 6.94 -8.24 14.42
CA PRO A 48 7.95 -9.21 14.05
C PRO A 48 7.63 -10.67 14.46
N ALA A 49 6.85 -10.87 15.52
CA ALA A 49 6.46 -12.18 16.01
C ALA A 49 5.58 -12.99 15.04
N TYR A 50 4.86 -12.33 14.13
CA TYR A 50 3.99 -13.01 13.17
C TYR A 50 4.13 -12.53 11.72
N MET A 51 4.92 -11.49 11.47
CA MET A 51 4.98 -10.84 10.16
C MET A 51 5.32 -11.80 9.02
N SER A 52 6.20 -12.76 9.27
CA SER A 52 6.69 -13.73 8.28
C SER A 52 6.01 -15.09 8.37
N GLU A 53 5.08 -15.26 9.30
CA GLU A 53 4.43 -16.56 9.52
C GLU A 53 3.56 -16.92 8.30
N PRO A 54 3.56 -18.19 7.88
CA PRO A 54 2.72 -18.64 6.77
C PRO A 54 1.25 -18.40 7.08
N SER A 55 0.47 -18.11 6.04
CA SER A 55 -1.00 -18.10 6.12
C SER A 55 -1.55 -19.40 5.53
N GLU A 56 -2.60 -19.94 6.15
CA GLU A 56 -3.28 -21.13 5.65
C GLU A 56 -4.06 -20.86 4.36
N SER A 57 -4.55 -19.64 4.17
CA SER A 57 -5.47 -19.28 3.09
C SER A 57 -4.80 -18.53 1.92
N ALA A 58 -3.56 -18.05 2.10
CA ALA A 58 -2.87 -17.20 1.12
C ALA A 58 -1.35 -17.28 1.25
N ALA A 59 -0.63 -16.90 0.19
CA ALA A 59 0.80 -16.67 0.25
C ALA A 59 1.09 -15.36 0.99
N ASN A 60 1.81 -15.39 2.11
CA ASN A 60 2.26 -14.19 2.79
C ASN A 60 3.56 -13.70 2.14
N VAL A 61 3.55 -12.49 1.59
CA VAL A 61 4.70 -11.91 0.86
C VAL A 61 5.93 -11.65 1.74
N MET A 62 5.77 -11.74 3.06
CA MET A 62 6.84 -11.57 4.02
C MET A 62 7.46 -12.92 4.47
N GLU A 63 6.97 -14.06 3.93
CA GLU A 63 7.58 -15.35 4.18
C GLU A 63 9.02 -15.41 3.64
N PRO A 64 9.94 -16.19 4.27
CA PRO A 64 11.34 -16.26 3.86
C PRO A 64 11.59 -16.69 2.41
N ARG A 65 10.64 -17.38 1.78
CA ARG A 65 10.72 -17.79 0.36
C ARG A 65 10.48 -16.63 -0.63
N PHE A 66 9.92 -15.52 -0.16
CA PHE A 66 9.62 -14.33 -0.98
C PHE A 66 10.33 -13.07 -0.48
N PHE A 67 10.78 -13.05 0.77
CA PHE A 67 11.42 -11.90 1.39
C PHE A 67 12.92 -12.12 1.54
N SER A 68 13.71 -11.14 1.11
CA SER A 68 15.15 -11.07 1.34
C SER A 68 15.55 -9.60 1.56
N PRO A 69 16.37 -9.28 2.58
CA PRO A 69 16.87 -7.92 2.81
C PRO A 69 17.60 -7.31 1.59
N GLU A 70 18.23 -8.16 0.77
CA GLU A 70 19.00 -7.75 -0.40
C GLU A 70 18.09 -7.16 -1.50
N THR A 71 16.87 -7.70 -1.64
CA THR A 71 15.89 -7.36 -2.69
C THR A 71 14.62 -6.71 -2.15
N TYR A 72 14.55 -6.41 -0.85
CA TYR A 72 13.45 -5.68 -0.23
C TYR A 72 13.80 -4.21 -0.03
N ARG A 73 12.86 -3.31 -0.32
CA ARG A 73 13.01 -1.86 -0.13
C ARG A 73 11.72 -1.28 0.41
N SER A 74 11.81 -0.43 1.43
CA SER A 74 10.63 0.22 2.02
C SER A 74 10.89 1.67 2.37
N ASP A 75 9.99 2.57 2.02
CA ASP A 75 10.05 4.01 2.35
C ASP A 75 9.37 4.37 3.70
N SER A 76 9.16 3.38 4.56
CA SER A 76 8.41 3.52 5.82
C SER A 76 8.93 4.69 6.67
N ASN A 77 8.00 5.51 7.18
CA ASN A 77 8.29 6.75 7.91
C ASN A 77 9.19 7.73 7.14
N GLN A 78 9.08 7.76 5.80
CA GLN A 78 9.90 8.58 4.89
C GLN A 78 11.39 8.19 4.84
N HIS A 79 11.74 7.00 5.32
CA HIS A 79 13.12 6.52 5.31
C HIS A 79 13.21 5.22 4.54
N TRP A 80 14.15 5.16 3.59
CA TRP A 80 14.46 3.95 2.86
C TRP A 80 15.15 2.90 3.74
N ARG A 81 14.39 1.90 4.18
CA ARG A 81 14.91 0.68 4.79
C ARG A 81 15.53 -0.20 3.72
N HIS A 82 16.68 -0.77 4.06
CA HIS A 82 17.51 -1.60 3.17
C HIS A 82 18.08 -0.86 1.95
N GLY A 83 18.22 0.47 2.06
CA GLY A 83 18.83 1.31 1.03
C GLY A 83 17.81 1.93 0.08
N CYS A 84 18.21 2.98 -0.63
CA CYS A 84 17.38 3.64 -1.64
C CYS A 84 17.50 2.88 -2.96
N PRO A 85 16.41 2.48 -3.64
CA PRO A 85 16.49 1.58 -4.80
C PRO A 85 17.00 2.23 -6.10
N HIS A 86 17.19 3.55 -6.12
CA HIS A 86 17.37 4.31 -7.36
C HIS A 86 18.63 3.91 -8.15
N GLU A 87 19.76 3.76 -7.46
CA GLU A 87 21.03 3.42 -8.13
C GLU A 87 20.99 2.00 -8.69
N GLU A 88 20.52 1.04 -7.89
CA GLU A 88 20.38 -0.35 -8.30
C GLU A 88 19.35 -0.55 -9.40
N LEU A 89 18.23 0.18 -9.39
CA LEU A 89 17.25 0.18 -10.48
C LEU A 89 17.86 0.72 -11.77
N THR A 90 18.56 1.86 -11.70
CA THR A 90 19.23 2.47 -12.85
C THR A 90 20.27 1.52 -13.45
N ALA A 91 21.05 0.85 -12.59
CA ALA A 91 22.06 -0.12 -12.97
C ALA A 91 21.49 -1.52 -13.28
N ARG A 92 20.17 -1.74 -13.17
CA ARG A 92 19.49 -3.04 -13.37
C ARG A 92 20.09 -4.17 -12.53
N ARG A 93 20.41 -3.89 -11.27
CA ARG A 93 21.07 -4.84 -10.35
C ARG A 93 20.10 -5.76 -9.60
N PHE A 94 18.81 -5.47 -9.62
CA PHE A 94 17.79 -6.35 -9.06
C PHE A 94 17.36 -7.37 -10.12
N GLU A 95 17.56 -8.66 -9.83
CA GLU A 95 16.87 -9.74 -10.55
C GLU A 95 15.35 -9.70 -10.26
N TRP A 96 15.01 -9.41 -9.00
CA TRP A 96 13.66 -9.11 -8.54
C TRP A 96 13.72 -8.11 -7.38
N LEU A 97 12.65 -7.36 -7.17
CA LEU A 97 12.54 -6.32 -6.14
C LEU A 97 11.16 -6.41 -5.48
N GLN A 98 11.13 -6.55 -4.15
CA GLN A 98 9.94 -6.31 -3.34
C GLN A 98 9.99 -4.88 -2.82
N LEU A 99 9.02 -4.08 -3.22
CA LEU A 99 8.96 -2.65 -2.93
C LEU A 99 7.71 -2.35 -2.09
N LEU A 100 7.90 -1.80 -0.90
CA LEU A 100 6.85 -1.25 -0.05
C LEU A 100 6.95 0.27 -0.09
N THR A 101 5.93 0.91 -0.66
CA THR A 101 5.84 2.38 -0.68
C THR A 101 4.59 2.85 0.03
N HIS A 102 4.63 4.06 0.57
CA HIS A 102 3.47 4.76 1.12
C HIS A 102 3.15 5.92 0.18
N PRO A 103 2.17 5.78 -0.74
CA PRO A 103 1.87 6.80 -1.75
C PRO A 103 1.66 8.19 -1.16
N GLU A 104 1.13 8.26 0.05
CA GLU A 104 0.91 9.50 0.79
C GLU A 104 2.18 10.34 0.93
N ILE A 105 3.33 9.70 1.20
CA ILE A 105 4.66 10.35 1.32
C ILE A 105 5.04 11.07 0.03
N TRP A 106 4.63 10.54 -1.11
CA TRP A 106 5.00 11.06 -2.43
C TRP A 106 3.99 12.08 -2.97
N VAL A 107 2.76 12.05 -2.47
CA VAL A 107 1.65 12.88 -2.96
C VAL A 107 1.45 14.12 -2.09
N HIS A 108 1.72 14.03 -0.79
CA HIS A 108 1.44 15.11 0.16
C HIS A 108 2.73 15.70 0.75
N PRO A 109 2.79 17.02 0.98
CA PRO A 109 3.97 17.68 1.54
C PRO A 109 4.18 17.31 3.01
N GLY A 110 5.42 17.36 3.47
CA GLY A 110 5.80 17.18 4.88
C GLY A 110 7.22 16.63 5.02
N GLU A 111 8.00 17.16 5.96
CA GLU A 111 9.35 16.68 6.27
C GLU A 111 9.34 15.48 7.24
N THR A 112 8.17 15.23 7.85
CA THR A 112 7.94 14.07 8.71
C THR A 112 6.67 13.33 8.28
N MET A 113 6.59 12.04 8.61
CA MET A 113 5.39 11.23 8.37
C MET A 113 4.13 11.89 8.96
N GLY A 114 4.24 12.48 10.16
CA GLY A 114 3.13 13.16 10.81
C GLY A 114 2.62 14.36 10.01
N GLU A 115 3.54 15.20 9.52
CA GLU A 115 3.21 16.35 8.67
C GLU A 115 2.55 15.91 7.36
N THR A 116 3.09 14.88 6.69
CA THR A 116 2.49 14.31 5.48
C THR A 116 1.08 13.79 5.74
N MET A 117 0.86 13.05 6.83
CA MET A 117 -0.48 12.54 7.15
C MET A 117 -1.46 13.67 7.42
N LEU A 118 -1.05 14.73 8.12
CA LEU A 118 -1.89 15.92 8.34
C LEU A 118 -2.25 16.60 7.01
N ALA A 119 -1.27 16.80 6.13
CA ALA A 119 -1.51 17.38 4.81
C ALA A 119 -2.44 16.50 3.94
N MET A 120 -2.33 15.17 4.03
CA MET A 120 -3.26 14.25 3.39
C MET A 120 -4.69 14.42 3.94
N LEU A 121 -4.84 14.51 5.26
CA LEU A 121 -6.16 14.66 5.90
C LEU A 121 -6.83 15.98 5.50
N ASP A 122 -6.06 17.07 5.38
CA ASP A 122 -6.57 18.36 4.89
C ASP A 122 -7.06 18.24 3.43
N ALA A 123 -6.28 17.61 2.56
CA ALA A 123 -6.67 17.39 1.17
C ALA A 123 -7.89 16.46 1.03
N GLU A 124 -8.03 15.44 1.87
CA GLU A 124 -9.22 14.57 1.93
C GLU A 124 -10.44 15.36 2.42
N ARG A 125 -10.28 16.20 3.44
CA ARG A 125 -11.35 17.07 3.93
C ARG A 125 -11.85 17.99 2.83
N GLU A 126 -10.96 18.65 2.09
CA GLU A 126 -11.32 19.51 0.95
C GLU A 126 -12.07 18.74 -0.13
N ARG A 127 -11.57 17.56 -0.53
CA ARG A 127 -12.25 16.69 -1.51
C ARG A 127 -13.65 16.31 -1.03
N ARG A 128 -13.80 15.97 0.26
CA ARG A 128 -15.10 15.60 0.81
C ARG A 128 -16.08 16.77 0.82
N LEU A 129 -15.63 17.98 1.13
CA LEU A 129 -16.47 19.18 1.06
C LEU A 129 -16.95 19.45 -0.37
N VAL A 130 -16.08 19.30 -1.38
CA VAL A 130 -16.44 19.42 -2.80
C VAL A 130 -17.49 18.37 -3.20
N GLN A 131 -17.29 17.11 -2.78
CA GLN A 131 -18.25 16.04 -3.06
C GLN A 131 -19.62 16.33 -2.44
N LEU A 132 -19.68 16.74 -1.17
CA LEU A 132 -20.93 17.05 -0.49
C LEU A 132 -21.67 18.22 -1.14
N ALA A 133 -20.95 19.25 -1.59
CA ALA A 133 -21.52 20.35 -2.34
C ALA A 133 -22.10 19.89 -3.69
N ALA A 134 -21.40 19.02 -4.42
CA ALA A 134 -21.90 18.44 -5.67
C ALA A 134 -23.15 17.56 -5.46
N ASP A 135 -23.25 16.93 -4.29
CA ASP A 135 -24.42 16.15 -3.87
C ASP A 135 -25.58 17.02 -3.35
N ASN A 136 -25.45 18.36 -3.41
CA ASN A 136 -26.40 19.35 -2.89
C ASN A 136 -26.69 19.18 -1.39
N ILE A 137 -25.70 18.75 -0.62
CA ILE A 137 -25.78 18.63 0.84
C ILE A 137 -25.23 19.91 1.46
N GLU A 138 -26.12 20.73 2.04
CA GLU A 138 -25.73 21.91 2.82
C GLU A 138 -25.15 21.49 4.18
N LEU A 139 -24.06 22.14 4.59
CA LEU A 139 -23.35 21.89 5.84
C LEU A 139 -23.57 23.01 6.88
N SER A 140 -24.47 23.96 6.57
CA SER A 140 -24.81 25.13 7.37
C SER A 140 -26.31 25.22 7.59
#